data_AF-A0A1C6UF58-F1
#
_entry.id   AF-A0A1C6UF58-F1
#
_cell.length_a   1.000
_cell.length_b   1.000
_cell.length_c   1.000
_cell.angle_alpha   90.00
_cell.angle_beta   90.00
_cell.angle_gamma   90.00
#
_symmetry.space_group_name_H-M   'P 1'
#
loop_
_entity.id
_entity.type
_entity.pdbx_description
1 polymer ?
#
loop_
_entity_poly.entity_id
_entity_poly.type
_entity_poly.pdbx_seq_one_letter_code
_entity_poly.pdbx_strand_id
1 'polypeptide(L)'
;MMTTEAFAARTKGLSRSDEIVAVENALRAYYAVDAAQFAARLAVTNSLLTKIDTYLAGSTTHQAAVNDLRIDVVLARNAYTGAVAAAGRAAGAEVAAIGDLVEAHDKAAQMGMRDEDDNDAARIKTAITAEGNQLVGRMTGAQKDEAVRADVLALSVIASEPGTHVTTRIILEQLVNRADITIFDVFTPGTTLTPPPAARKYTLKNALFPPMGKQERLGAFVHELTHVDAGEAYGNTALLLLCSPGLLGNGPKLKELAACRVAAIADLRALLTADKQLTAAQRSLFASKLQYVQEQATVGVYAERYYSFGKIDAATRDRLVGVDALIANSGVLVEFDTVINQLLVYLQMWKISTTTPLHARVLAIAEQQQQQRWQG
;
A
#
# COMPACT_ATOMS: atom_id res chain seq x y z
N MET A 1 -9.21 8.42 -16.50
CA MET A 1 -10.30 8.70 -17.40
C MET A 1 -9.75 9.39 -18.62
N MET A 2 -10.11 8.87 -19.79
CA MET A 2 -9.76 9.46 -21.07
C MET A 2 -10.08 10.97 -21.11
N THR A 3 -9.18 11.77 -21.68
CA THR A 3 -9.42 13.21 -21.88
C THR A 3 -10.46 13.45 -22.99
N THR A 4 -10.99 14.67 -23.07
CA THR A 4 -11.91 15.03 -24.16
C THR A 4 -11.24 14.89 -25.53
N GLU A 5 -9.97 15.27 -25.64
CA GLU A 5 -9.19 15.20 -26.88
C GLU A 5 -8.91 13.75 -27.29
N ALA A 6 -8.52 12.90 -26.33
CA ALA A 6 -8.29 11.48 -26.57
C ALA A 6 -9.58 10.77 -26.98
N PHE A 7 -10.71 11.10 -26.33
CA PHE A 7 -12.01 10.55 -26.71
C PHE A 7 -12.42 11.00 -28.11
N ALA A 8 -12.35 12.31 -28.38
CA ALA A 8 -12.65 12.85 -29.71
C ALA A 8 -11.74 12.25 -30.81
N ALA A 9 -10.47 11.95 -30.51
CA ALA A 9 -9.56 11.30 -31.44
C ALA A 9 -9.98 9.84 -31.73
N ARG A 10 -10.43 9.10 -30.72
CA ARG A 10 -10.91 7.71 -30.85
C ARG A 10 -12.30 7.60 -31.49
N THR A 11 -13.02 8.73 -31.62
CA THR A 11 -14.37 8.80 -32.20
C THR A 11 -14.43 9.57 -33.52
N LYS A 12 -13.29 9.87 -34.18
CA LYS A 12 -13.27 10.50 -35.52
C LYS A 12 -13.78 9.53 -36.62
N GLY A 13 -14.64 10.01 -37.53
CA GLY A 13 -15.20 9.25 -38.67
C GLY A 13 -16.36 9.98 -39.39
N LEU A 14 -16.76 9.51 -40.58
CA LEU A 14 -17.83 10.10 -41.40
C LEU A 14 -19.22 9.93 -40.74
N SER A 15 -19.95 11.03 -40.62
CA SER A 15 -21.20 11.29 -39.88
C SER A 15 -21.11 11.04 -38.36
N ARG A 16 -20.79 12.09 -37.61
CA ARG A 16 -20.90 12.09 -36.15
C ARG A 16 -22.37 12.23 -35.77
N SER A 17 -22.94 11.22 -35.11
CA SER A 17 -24.30 11.31 -34.59
C SER A 17 -24.38 12.35 -33.47
N ASP A 18 -25.56 12.94 -33.26
CA ASP A 18 -25.81 13.85 -32.13
C ASP A 18 -25.55 13.16 -30.78
N GLU A 19 -25.66 11.83 -30.74
CA GLU A 19 -25.46 11.01 -29.55
C GLU A 19 -23.99 10.96 -29.11
N ILE A 20 -23.03 10.79 -30.03
CA ILE A 20 -21.60 10.79 -29.65
C ILE A 20 -21.15 12.20 -29.22
N VAL A 21 -21.71 13.24 -29.86
CA VAL A 21 -21.51 14.64 -29.47
C VAL A 21 -22.07 14.91 -28.06
N ALA A 22 -23.19 14.28 -27.69
CA ALA A 22 -23.75 14.39 -26.35
C ALA A 22 -22.82 13.77 -25.29
N VAL A 23 -22.17 12.63 -25.58
CA VAL A 23 -21.15 12.04 -24.68
C VAL A 23 -19.95 12.98 -24.52
N GLU A 24 -19.46 13.57 -25.62
CA GLU A 24 -18.36 14.54 -25.55
C GLU A 24 -18.69 15.81 -24.78
N ASN A 25 -19.90 16.35 -24.97
CA ASN A 25 -20.37 17.52 -24.21
C ASN A 25 -20.45 17.20 -22.71
N ALA A 26 -20.95 16.01 -22.35
CA ALA A 26 -21.01 15.58 -20.96
C ALA A 26 -19.61 15.34 -20.37
N LEU A 27 -18.66 14.82 -21.16
CA LEU A 27 -17.27 14.67 -20.75
C LEU A 27 -16.57 16.02 -20.52
N ARG A 28 -16.86 17.02 -21.36
CA ARG A 28 -16.41 18.41 -21.13
C ARG A 28 -17.01 18.99 -19.86
N ALA A 29 -18.31 18.80 -19.64
CA ALA A 29 -18.98 19.25 -18.43
C ALA A 29 -18.40 18.59 -17.17
N TYR A 30 -18.02 17.31 -17.26
CA TYR A 30 -17.28 16.63 -16.20
C TYR A 30 -15.99 17.37 -15.86
N TYR A 31 -15.10 17.59 -16.85
CA TYR A 31 -13.80 18.21 -16.61
C TYR A 31 -13.86 19.70 -16.23
N ALA A 32 -14.99 20.37 -16.46
CA ALA A 32 -15.21 21.77 -16.09
C ALA A 32 -15.45 21.99 -14.59
N VAL A 33 -15.84 20.96 -13.84
CA VAL A 33 -16.02 21.03 -12.37
C VAL A 33 -14.67 20.77 -11.68
N ASP A 34 -14.38 21.31 -10.51
CA ASP A 34 -13.13 20.97 -9.81
C ASP A 34 -13.22 19.58 -9.13
N ALA A 35 -12.12 18.83 -9.05
CA ALA A 35 -12.12 17.48 -8.45
C ALA A 35 -12.42 17.49 -6.94
N ALA A 36 -12.16 18.59 -6.24
CA ALA A 36 -12.49 18.77 -4.83
C ALA A 36 -13.98 19.09 -4.58
N GLN A 37 -14.74 19.42 -5.62
CA GLN A 37 -16.18 19.68 -5.50
C GLN A 37 -16.98 18.37 -5.60
N PHE A 38 -16.79 17.45 -4.65
CA PHE A 38 -17.25 16.06 -4.73
C PHE A 38 -18.73 15.90 -5.13
N ALA A 39 -19.64 16.68 -4.54
CA ALA A 39 -21.07 16.62 -4.86
C ALA A 39 -21.39 17.07 -6.30
N ALA A 40 -20.79 18.18 -6.74
CA ALA A 40 -20.94 18.67 -8.11
C ALA A 40 -20.32 17.70 -9.11
N ARG A 41 -19.14 17.14 -8.79
CA ARG A 41 -18.46 16.11 -9.58
C ARG A 41 -19.30 14.85 -9.71
N LEU A 42 -19.90 14.38 -8.63
CA LEU A 42 -20.81 13.23 -8.66
C LEU A 42 -22.00 13.48 -9.60
N ALA A 43 -22.60 14.68 -9.55
CA ALA A 43 -23.72 15.03 -10.41
C ALA A 43 -23.36 15.00 -11.91
N VAL A 44 -22.25 15.62 -12.31
CA VAL A 44 -21.80 15.59 -13.72
C VAL A 44 -21.33 14.21 -14.15
N THR A 45 -20.75 13.41 -13.25
CA THR A 45 -20.38 12.01 -13.51
C THR A 45 -21.62 11.15 -13.79
N ASN A 46 -22.68 11.29 -13.00
CA ASN A 46 -23.94 10.58 -13.24
C ASN A 46 -24.57 10.98 -14.58
N SER A 47 -24.52 12.29 -14.91
CA SER A 47 -25.00 12.78 -16.20
C SER A 47 -24.22 12.17 -17.38
N LEU A 48 -22.89 12.14 -17.29
CA LEU A 48 -22.02 11.50 -18.28
C LEU A 48 -22.33 10.00 -18.43
N LEU A 49 -22.48 9.27 -17.33
CA LEU A 49 -22.82 7.85 -17.37
C LEU A 49 -24.16 7.60 -18.07
N THR A 50 -25.18 8.43 -17.81
CA THR A 50 -26.47 8.34 -18.53
C THR A 50 -26.31 8.55 -20.03
N LYS A 51 -25.48 9.50 -20.47
CA LYS A 51 -25.21 9.73 -21.91
C LYS A 51 -24.47 8.55 -22.54
N ILE A 52 -23.50 7.98 -21.83
CA ILE A 52 -22.78 6.78 -22.25
C ILE A 52 -23.74 5.59 -22.41
N ASP A 53 -24.57 5.32 -21.41
CA ASP A 53 -25.52 4.20 -21.44
C ASP A 53 -26.56 4.38 -22.56
N THR A 54 -27.03 5.61 -22.79
CA THR A 54 -27.92 5.93 -23.92
C THR A 54 -27.24 5.64 -25.26
N TYR A 55 -26.00 6.09 -25.44
CA TYR A 55 -25.24 5.85 -26.66
C TYR A 55 -25.04 4.34 -26.93
N LEU A 56 -24.64 3.58 -25.92
CA LEU A 56 -24.38 2.14 -26.05
C LEU A 56 -25.64 1.32 -26.34
N ALA A 57 -26.82 1.81 -25.95
CA ALA A 57 -28.09 1.18 -26.27
C ALA A 57 -28.53 1.42 -27.73
N GLY A 58 -28.18 2.58 -28.31
CA GLY A 58 -28.66 3.01 -29.63
C GLY A 58 -27.66 2.87 -30.78
N SER A 59 -26.36 2.80 -30.50
CA SER A 59 -25.30 2.83 -31.52
C SER A 59 -24.43 1.58 -31.52
N THR A 60 -24.09 1.10 -32.71
CA THR A 60 -23.09 0.03 -32.95
C THR A 60 -21.71 0.57 -33.31
N THR A 61 -21.58 1.88 -33.52
CA THR A 61 -20.30 2.53 -33.86
C THR A 61 -19.56 2.97 -32.60
N HIS A 62 -18.23 3.02 -32.65
CA HIS A 62 -17.35 3.48 -31.55
C HIS A 62 -17.55 2.82 -30.17
N GLN A 63 -18.26 1.69 -30.08
CA GLN A 63 -18.60 1.05 -28.80
C GLN A 63 -17.38 0.77 -27.92
N ALA A 64 -16.24 0.38 -28.51
CA ALA A 64 -15.02 0.14 -27.74
C ALA A 64 -14.54 1.38 -26.98
N ALA A 65 -14.47 2.54 -27.65
CA ALA A 65 -14.04 3.78 -27.01
C ALA A 65 -15.03 4.25 -25.93
N VAL A 66 -16.33 4.07 -26.17
CA VAL A 66 -17.39 4.43 -25.21
C VAL A 66 -17.42 3.48 -24.02
N ASN A 67 -17.21 2.18 -24.23
CA ASN A 67 -17.11 1.20 -23.15
C ASN A 67 -15.86 1.43 -22.28
N ASP A 68 -14.72 1.78 -22.89
CA ASP A 68 -13.52 2.13 -22.13
C ASP A 68 -13.78 3.34 -21.22
N LEU A 69 -14.37 4.41 -21.77
CA LEU A 69 -14.77 5.59 -20.99
C LEU A 69 -15.77 5.21 -19.88
N ARG A 70 -16.75 4.34 -20.17
CA ARG A 70 -17.74 3.88 -19.21
C ARG A 70 -17.12 3.28 -17.95
N ILE A 71 -16.09 2.45 -18.11
CA ILE A 71 -15.44 1.80 -16.98
C ILE A 71 -14.80 2.84 -16.05
N ASP A 72 -14.09 3.82 -16.62
CA ASP A 72 -13.46 4.89 -15.84
C ASP A 72 -14.50 5.78 -15.16
N VAL A 73 -15.59 6.12 -15.86
CA VAL A 73 -16.71 6.92 -15.31
C VAL A 73 -17.39 6.19 -14.15
N VAL A 74 -17.53 4.87 -14.21
CA VAL A 74 -18.08 4.07 -13.10
C VAL A 74 -17.14 4.10 -11.89
N LEU A 75 -15.83 3.98 -12.10
CA LEU A 75 -14.84 4.09 -11.02
C LEU A 75 -14.86 5.49 -10.39
N ALA A 76 -14.85 6.54 -11.21
CA ALA A 76 -14.95 7.93 -10.75
C ALA A 76 -16.26 8.17 -9.97
N ARG A 77 -17.41 7.67 -10.46
CA ARG A 77 -18.70 7.76 -9.77
C ARG A 77 -18.63 7.13 -8.38
N ASN A 78 -18.06 5.94 -8.27
CA ASN A 78 -17.93 5.24 -6.99
C ASN A 78 -17.01 6.00 -6.03
N ALA A 79 -15.90 6.55 -6.53
CA ALA A 79 -15.01 7.41 -5.74
C ALA A 79 -15.75 8.64 -5.19
N TYR A 80 -16.43 9.40 -6.05
CA TYR A 80 -17.18 10.58 -5.61
C TYR A 80 -18.37 10.25 -4.72
N THR A 81 -19.01 9.09 -4.90
CA THR A 81 -20.10 8.64 -4.01
C THR A 81 -19.58 8.46 -2.57
N GLY A 82 -18.44 7.78 -2.40
CA GLY A 82 -17.81 7.62 -1.09
C GLY A 82 -17.36 8.95 -0.48
N ALA A 83 -16.75 9.83 -1.30
CA ALA A 83 -16.33 11.15 -0.82
C ALA A 83 -17.50 12.05 -0.39
N VAL A 84 -18.64 12.01 -1.10
CA VAL A 84 -19.87 12.71 -0.70
C VAL A 84 -20.47 12.10 0.57
N ALA A 85 -20.46 10.76 0.70
CA ALA A 85 -20.93 10.09 1.92
C ALA A 85 -20.11 10.52 3.14
N ALA A 86 -18.78 10.58 3.01
CA ALA A 86 -17.89 11.06 4.06
C ALA A 86 -18.20 12.51 4.48
N ALA A 87 -18.37 13.41 3.51
CA ALA A 87 -18.70 14.82 3.77
C ALA A 87 -20.09 15.01 4.42
N GLY A 88 -21.02 14.08 4.18
CA GLY A 88 -22.36 14.08 4.78
C GLY A 88 -22.42 13.49 6.19
N ARG A 89 -21.32 12.94 6.74
CA ARG A 89 -21.30 12.39 8.09
C ARG A 89 -21.43 13.50 9.14
N ALA A 90 -22.16 13.20 10.21
CA ALA A 90 -22.27 14.10 11.36
C ALA A 90 -20.93 14.26 12.09
N ALA A 91 -20.77 15.36 12.83
CA ALA A 91 -19.64 15.55 13.73
C ALA A 91 -19.58 14.40 14.76
N GLY A 92 -18.37 13.92 15.08
CA GLY A 92 -18.17 12.76 15.95
C GLY A 92 -18.16 11.41 15.22
N ALA A 93 -18.42 11.39 13.90
CA ALA A 93 -18.35 10.18 13.06
C ALA A 93 -17.06 10.13 12.20
N GLU A 94 -15.95 10.70 12.69
CA GLU A 94 -14.72 10.88 11.91
C GLU A 94 -14.14 9.53 11.42
N VAL A 95 -14.19 8.48 12.25
CA VAL A 95 -13.69 7.14 11.87
C VAL A 95 -14.48 6.57 10.69
N ALA A 96 -15.80 6.71 10.70
CA ALA A 96 -16.66 6.24 9.60
C ALA A 96 -16.43 7.07 8.32
N ALA A 97 -16.30 8.39 8.45
CA ALA A 97 -15.96 9.27 7.33
C ALA A 97 -14.59 8.93 6.72
N ILE A 98 -13.59 8.58 7.54
CA ILE A 98 -12.30 8.07 7.04
C ILE A 98 -12.49 6.76 6.28
N GLY A 99 -13.31 5.84 6.79
CA GLY A 99 -13.63 4.59 6.08
C GLY A 99 -14.17 4.86 4.67
N ASP A 100 -15.16 5.75 4.56
CA ASP A 100 -15.76 6.15 3.28
C ASP A 100 -14.72 6.79 2.34
N LEU A 101 -13.82 7.65 2.84
CA LEU A 101 -12.76 8.27 2.05
C LEU A 101 -11.68 7.28 1.60
N VAL A 102 -11.35 6.29 2.42
CA VAL A 102 -10.39 5.23 2.06
C VAL A 102 -10.95 4.38 0.93
N GLU A 103 -12.23 3.99 1.03
CA GLU A 103 -12.90 3.26 -0.06
C GLU A 103 -12.97 4.11 -1.35
N ALA A 104 -13.26 5.41 -1.22
CA ALA A 104 -13.25 6.33 -2.35
C ALA A 104 -11.86 6.44 -3.01
N HIS A 105 -10.81 6.56 -2.18
CA HIS A 105 -9.42 6.59 -2.63
C HIS A 105 -9.05 5.30 -3.38
N ASP A 106 -9.50 4.13 -2.91
CA ASP A 106 -9.26 2.85 -3.57
C ASP A 106 -9.87 2.79 -4.98
N LYS A 107 -11.07 3.36 -5.18
CA LYS A 107 -11.69 3.44 -6.51
C LYS A 107 -10.90 4.35 -7.45
N ALA A 108 -10.39 5.47 -6.94
CA ALA A 108 -9.53 6.36 -7.72
C ALA A 108 -8.16 5.72 -8.04
N ALA A 109 -7.59 4.95 -7.12
CA ALA A 109 -6.36 4.18 -7.36
C ALA A 109 -6.57 3.08 -8.42
N GLN A 110 -7.72 2.39 -8.40
CA GLN A 110 -8.09 1.42 -9.43
C GLN A 110 -8.21 2.05 -10.82
N MET A 111 -8.67 3.30 -10.89
CA MET A 111 -8.71 4.05 -12.15
C MET A 111 -7.29 4.30 -12.69
N GLY A 112 -6.37 4.80 -11.84
CA GLY A 112 -4.98 5.06 -12.25
C GLY A 112 -4.15 3.80 -12.54
N MET A 113 -4.56 2.61 -12.08
CA MET A 113 -3.92 1.35 -12.47
C MET A 113 -4.29 0.88 -13.89
N ARG A 114 -5.38 1.40 -14.46
CA ARG A 114 -5.79 1.08 -15.84
C ARG A 114 -5.04 1.91 -16.86
N ASP A 115 -4.71 3.14 -16.51
CA ASP A 115 -4.00 4.11 -17.35
C ASP A 115 -3.10 4.97 -16.44
N GLU A 116 -1.78 4.75 -16.51
CA GLU A 116 -0.82 5.41 -15.60
C GLU A 116 -0.66 6.90 -15.89
N ASP A 117 -0.99 7.32 -17.12
CA ASP A 117 -0.96 8.72 -17.54
C ASP A 117 -2.29 9.45 -17.20
N ASP A 118 -3.19 8.77 -16.47
CA ASP A 118 -4.47 9.31 -16.04
C ASP A 118 -4.33 10.40 -14.98
N ASN A 119 -4.20 11.63 -15.47
CA ASN A 119 -4.18 12.83 -14.64
C ASN A 119 -5.47 12.98 -13.81
N ASP A 120 -6.62 12.48 -14.26
CA ASP A 120 -7.87 12.62 -13.50
C ASP A 120 -7.88 11.72 -12.26
N ALA A 121 -7.38 10.49 -12.34
CA ALA A 121 -7.18 9.63 -11.17
C ALA A 121 -6.26 10.30 -10.13
N ALA A 122 -5.17 10.92 -10.58
CA ALA A 122 -4.26 11.65 -9.71
C ALA A 122 -4.96 12.84 -9.02
N ARG A 123 -5.78 13.61 -9.76
CA ARG A 123 -6.55 14.74 -9.22
C ARG A 123 -7.58 14.30 -8.18
N ILE A 124 -8.34 13.24 -8.46
CA ILE A 124 -9.32 12.68 -7.51
C ILE A 124 -8.63 12.22 -6.23
N LYS A 125 -7.56 11.43 -6.35
CA LYS A 125 -6.78 10.97 -5.19
C LYS A 125 -6.27 12.15 -4.37
N THR A 126 -5.70 13.16 -5.01
CA THR A 126 -5.19 14.37 -4.33
C THR A 126 -6.28 15.07 -3.53
N ALA A 127 -7.47 15.26 -4.12
CA ALA A 127 -8.59 15.88 -3.43
C ALA A 127 -9.08 15.04 -2.23
N ILE A 128 -9.22 13.71 -2.39
CA ILE A 128 -9.62 12.80 -1.32
C ILE A 128 -8.57 12.77 -0.20
N THR A 129 -7.28 12.70 -0.52
CA THR A 129 -6.19 12.72 0.45
C THR A 129 -6.16 14.04 1.23
N ALA A 130 -6.40 15.18 0.56
CA ALA A 130 -6.48 16.48 1.23
C ALA A 130 -7.61 16.53 2.26
N GLU A 131 -8.82 16.10 1.88
CA GLU A 131 -9.98 16.02 2.79
C GLU A 131 -9.71 15.05 3.95
N GLY A 132 -9.17 13.87 3.64
CA GLY A 132 -8.82 12.86 4.62
C GLY A 132 -7.79 13.34 5.64
N ASN A 133 -6.77 14.09 5.20
CA ASN A 133 -5.77 14.68 6.09
C ASN A 133 -6.36 15.77 7.00
N GLN A 134 -7.32 16.56 6.51
CA GLN A 134 -8.04 17.52 7.34
C GLN A 134 -8.89 16.81 8.41
N LEU A 135 -9.53 15.70 8.06
CA LEU A 135 -10.30 14.88 8.98
C LEU A 135 -9.41 14.24 10.05
N VAL A 136 -8.28 13.65 9.64
CA VAL A 136 -7.24 13.11 10.54
C VAL A 136 -6.74 14.16 11.52
N GLY A 137 -6.58 15.41 11.08
CA GLY A 137 -6.15 16.52 11.94
C GLY A 137 -7.10 16.82 13.10
N ARG A 138 -8.38 16.42 12.99
CA ARG A 138 -9.41 16.59 14.02
C ARG A 138 -9.64 15.35 14.90
N MET A 139 -9.11 14.20 14.51
CA MET A 139 -9.30 12.95 15.24
C MET A 139 -8.47 12.89 16.54
N THR A 140 -9.09 12.36 17.59
CA THR A 140 -8.40 11.98 18.83
C THR A 140 -7.44 10.81 18.59
N GLY A 141 -6.51 10.56 19.53
CA GLY A 141 -5.63 9.38 19.47
C GLY A 141 -6.39 8.05 19.44
N ALA A 142 -7.50 7.95 20.18
CA ALA A 142 -8.34 6.75 20.18
C ALA A 142 -9.00 6.51 18.81
N GLN A 143 -9.51 7.57 18.16
CA GLN A 143 -10.09 7.47 16.82
C GLN A 143 -9.04 7.10 15.77
N LYS A 144 -7.80 7.60 15.90
CA LYS A 144 -6.69 7.24 15.00
C LYS A 144 -6.31 5.76 15.17
N ASP A 145 -6.21 5.30 16.42
CA ASP A 145 -5.97 3.88 16.74
C ASP A 145 -7.08 3.01 16.14
N GLU A 146 -8.35 3.40 16.30
CA GLU A 146 -9.50 2.70 15.72
C GLU A 146 -9.47 2.65 14.18
N ALA A 147 -9.17 3.76 13.52
CA ALA A 147 -9.12 3.83 12.05
C ALA A 147 -8.03 2.93 11.44
N VAL A 148 -6.92 2.73 12.17
CA VAL A 148 -5.84 1.82 11.75
C VAL A 148 -6.13 0.37 12.18
N ARG A 149 -6.87 0.13 13.28
CA ARG A 149 -7.32 -1.23 13.65
C ARG A 149 -8.20 -1.89 12.59
N ALA A 150 -8.87 -1.12 11.74
CA ALA A 150 -9.54 -1.66 10.57
C ALA A 150 -8.60 -2.44 9.65
N ASP A 151 -7.30 -2.10 9.60
CA ASP A 151 -6.29 -2.84 8.83
C ASP A 151 -5.98 -4.21 9.47
N VAL A 152 -6.00 -4.32 10.80
CA VAL A 152 -5.86 -5.61 11.51
C VAL A 152 -6.98 -6.55 11.07
N LEU A 153 -8.22 -6.07 11.09
CA LEU A 153 -9.37 -6.86 10.64
C LEU A 153 -9.25 -7.24 9.16
N ALA A 154 -8.81 -6.31 8.29
CA ALA A 154 -8.63 -6.59 6.88
C ALA A 154 -7.56 -7.68 6.64
N LEU A 155 -6.46 -7.67 7.39
CA LEU A 155 -5.45 -8.74 7.33
C LEU A 155 -6.01 -10.07 7.84
N SER A 156 -6.78 -10.09 8.92
CA SER A 156 -7.45 -11.30 9.42
C SER A 156 -8.41 -11.90 8.39
N VAL A 157 -9.13 -11.05 7.65
CA VAL A 157 -9.99 -11.48 6.53
C VAL A 157 -9.13 -12.13 5.45
N ILE A 158 -8.04 -11.49 4.99
CA ILE A 158 -7.14 -12.06 3.99
C ILE A 158 -6.59 -13.42 4.45
N ALA A 159 -6.15 -13.54 5.71
CA ALA A 159 -5.65 -14.80 6.26
C ALA A 159 -6.68 -15.94 6.18
N SER A 160 -7.96 -15.61 6.39
CA SER A 160 -9.08 -16.55 6.43
C SER A 160 -9.66 -16.89 5.05
N GLU A 161 -9.25 -16.22 3.97
CA GLU A 161 -9.77 -16.51 2.64
C GLU A 161 -9.38 -17.93 2.17
N PRO A 162 -10.31 -18.73 1.59
CA PRO A 162 -10.01 -20.08 1.13
C PRO A 162 -8.86 -20.21 0.13
N GLY A 163 -8.57 -19.13 -0.62
CA GLY A 163 -7.48 -19.07 -1.59
C GLY A 163 -6.14 -18.58 -1.03
N THR A 164 -6.04 -18.26 0.27
CA THR A 164 -4.79 -17.79 0.88
C THR A 164 -3.86 -18.96 1.19
N HIS A 165 -2.64 -18.91 0.65
CA HIS A 165 -1.61 -19.92 0.89
C HIS A 165 -1.31 -20.07 2.38
N VAL A 166 -1.02 -21.30 2.83
CA VAL A 166 -0.81 -21.62 4.25
C VAL A 166 0.28 -20.76 4.90
N THR A 167 1.39 -20.54 4.20
CA THR A 167 2.49 -19.68 4.65
C THR A 167 2.02 -18.24 4.89
N THR A 168 1.30 -17.65 3.92
CA THR A 168 0.75 -16.30 4.05
C THR A 168 -0.24 -16.22 5.21
N ARG A 169 -1.09 -17.23 5.40
CA ARG A 169 -2.03 -17.30 6.53
C ARG A 169 -1.31 -17.29 7.87
N ILE A 170 -0.34 -18.19 8.06
CA ILE A 170 0.43 -18.28 9.31
C ILE A 170 1.12 -16.96 9.63
N ILE A 171 1.77 -16.34 8.65
CA ILE A 171 2.43 -15.04 8.83
C ILE A 171 1.42 -13.98 9.24
N LEU A 172 0.30 -13.85 8.50
CA LEU A 172 -0.70 -12.84 8.82
C LEU A 172 -1.32 -13.05 10.21
N GLU A 173 -1.63 -14.29 10.59
CA GLU A 173 -2.14 -14.64 11.93
C GLU A 173 -1.15 -14.24 13.04
N GLN A 174 0.14 -14.51 12.85
CA GLN A 174 1.18 -14.07 13.79
C GLN A 174 1.24 -12.55 13.92
N LEU A 175 1.20 -11.82 12.79
CA LEU A 175 1.29 -10.37 12.78
C LEU A 175 0.07 -9.71 13.44
N VAL A 176 -1.15 -10.17 13.14
CA VAL A 176 -2.37 -9.58 13.74
C VAL A 176 -2.45 -9.86 15.24
N ASN A 177 -1.85 -10.95 15.73
CA ASN A 177 -1.74 -11.24 17.16
C ASN A 177 -0.82 -10.26 17.92
N ARG A 178 -0.12 -9.35 17.24
CA ARG A 178 0.66 -8.27 17.88
C ARG A 178 -0.14 -6.99 18.10
N ALA A 179 -1.42 -6.95 17.71
CA ALA A 179 -2.25 -5.75 17.77
C ALA A 179 -2.63 -5.30 19.20
N ASP A 180 -2.50 -6.19 20.19
CA ASP A 180 -2.79 -5.92 21.60
C ASP A 180 -1.63 -5.20 22.31
N ILE A 181 -0.39 -5.49 21.91
CA ILE A 181 0.83 -4.83 22.40
C ILE A 181 1.21 -3.57 21.61
N THR A 182 0.38 -3.17 20.63
CA THR A 182 0.64 -2.07 19.70
C THR A 182 -0.41 -0.96 19.78
N ILE A 183 0.05 0.28 19.98
CA ILE A 183 -0.73 1.50 19.74
C ILE A 183 -0.64 1.80 18.25
N PHE A 184 -1.79 2.04 17.63
CA PHE A 184 -1.83 2.46 16.24
C PHE A 184 -2.03 3.97 16.15
N ASP A 185 -1.30 4.58 15.23
CA ASP A 185 -1.44 5.99 14.88
C ASP A 185 -1.40 6.12 13.36
N VAL A 186 -1.85 7.27 12.86
CA VAL A 186 -1.80 7.61 11.44
C VAL A 186 -0.46 8.27 11.12
N PHE A 187 -0.27 8.77 9.89
CA PHE A 187 0.95 9.40 9.33
C PHE A 187 1.91 8.43 8.63
N THR A 188 3.10 8.91 8.30
CA THR A 188 4.14 8.14 7.60
C THR A 188 4.42 6.82 8.33
N PRO A 189 4.45 5.68 7.60
CA PRO A 189 4.73 4.38 8.19
C PRO A 189 5.98 4.38 9.06
N GLY A 190 5.90 3.67 10.19
CA GLY A 190 7.04 3.46 11.06
C GLY A 190 6.68 2.84 12.40
N THR A 191 7.56 2.00 12.91
CA THR A 191 7.40 1.29 14.19
C THR A 191 8.44 1.73 15.20
N THR A 192 8.00 1.96 16.44
CA THR A 192 8.88 2.38 17.53
C THR A 192 8.45 1.79 18.87
N LEU A 193 9.35 1.71 19.84
CA LEU A 193 8.98 1.49 21.24
C LEU A 193 8.21 2.70 21.77
N THR A 194 7.10 2.43 22.46
CA THR A 194 6.33 3.47 23.14
C THR A 194 7.07 3.92 24.40
N PRO A 195 7.27 5.22 24.62
CA PRO A 195 7.88 5.73 25.85
C PRO A 195 7.07 5.35 27.11
N PRO A 196 7.72 4.95 28.22
CA PRO A 196 7.03 4.77 29.50
C PRO A 196 6.43 6.08 30.05
N PRO A 197 5.34 6.02 30.85
CA PRO A 197 4.54 4.85 31.20
C PRO A 197 3.45 4.60 30.15
N ALA A 198 3.58 3.55 29.34
CA ALA A 198 2.58 3.17 28.34
C ALA A 198 2.06 1.76 28.58
N ALA A 199 0.76 1.55 28.37
CA ALA A 199 0.12 0.24 28.51
C ALA A 199 0.50 -0.75 27.39
N ARG A 200 0.97 -0.24 26.25
CA ARG A 200 1.35 -1.03 25.07
C ARG A 200 2.78 -0.70 24.67
N LYS A 201 3.54 -1.74 24.32
CA LYS A 201 5.00 -1.71 24.12
C LYS A 201 5.41 -0.98 22.85
N TYR A 202 4.63 -1.07 21.79
CA TYR A 202 4.95 -0.50 20.49
C TYR A 202 3.96 0.59 20.09
N THR A 203 4.45 1.55 19.31
CA THR A 203 3.64 2.47 18.52
C THR A 203 3.97 2.24 17.05
N LEU A 204 2.93 1.95 16.26
CA LEU A 204 3.00 1.72 14.83
C LEU A 204 2.19 2.81 14.13
N LYS A 205 2.85 3.54 13.23
CA LYS A 205 2.22 4.52 12.35
C LYS A 205 1.92 3.90 11.00
N ASN A 206 0.78 4.25 10.41
CA ASN A 206 0.47 3.85 9.04
C ASN A 206 -0.26 4.95 8.27
N ALA A 207 0.00 5.04 6.96
CA ALA A 207 -0.64 6.02 6.10
C ALA A 207 -2.02 5.49 5.66
N LEU A 208 -3.06 6.32 5.78
CA LEU A 208 -4.41 5.95 5.37
C LEU A 208 -4.65 6.06 3.85
N PHE A 209 -3.90 6.96 3.18
CA PHE A 209 -4.09 7.30 1.76
C PHE A 209 -2.79 7.18 0.94
N PRO A 210 -2.14 6.00 0.89
CA PRO A 210 -0.97 5.81 0.05
C PRO A 210 -1.36 5.77 -1.43
N PRO A 211 -0.44 6.09 -2.37
CA PRO A 211 -0.76 6.26 -3.80
C PRO A 211 -1.54 5.13 -4.49
N MET A 212 -1.29 3.86 -4.10
CA MET A 212 -2.01 2.69 -4.63
C MET A 212 -3.16 2.20 -3.73
N GLY A 213 -3.63 3.02 -2.79
CA GLY A 213 -4.76 2.73 -1.92
C GLY A 213 -4.51 1.56 -0.97
N LYS A 214 -5.57 0.81 -0.64
CA LYS A 214 -5.59 -0.25 0.36
C LYS A 214 -4.55 -1.34 0.12
N GLN A 215 -4.21 -1.63 -1.13
CA GLN A 215 -3.17 -2.61 -1.45
C GLN A 215 -1.82 -2.18 -0.86
N GLU A 216 -1.36 -0.96 -1.18
CA GLU A 216 -0.12 -0.43 -0.62
C GLU A 216 -0.22 -0.21 0.90
N ARG A 217 -1.38 0.27 1.39
CA ARG A 217 -1.64 0.49 2.82
C ARG A 217 -1.49 -0.78 3.65
N LEU A 218 -2.12 -1.88 3.22
CA LEU A 218 -2.04 -3.14 3.96
C LEU A 218 -0.64 -3.76 3.87
N GLY A 219 0.03 -3.64 2.73
CA GLY A 219 1.43 -4.07 2.66
C GLY A 219 2.36 -3.23 3.53
N ALA A 220 2.17 -1.91 3.61
CA ALA A 220 2.91 -1.05 4.55
C ALA A 220 2.61 -1.41 6.00
N PHE A 221 1.34 -1.70 6.32
CA PHE A 221 0.96 -2.16 7.65
C PHE A 221 1.63 -3.48 8.03
N VAL A 222 1.69 -4.44 7.10
CA VAL A 222 2.37 -5.73 7.26
C VAL A 222 3.88 -5.57 7.45
N HIS A 223 4.50 -4.67 6.70
CA HIS A 223 5.90 -4.32 6.86
C HIS A 223 6.18 -3.88 8.29
N GLU A 224 5.39 -2.94 8.81
CA GLU A 224 5.56 -2.40 10.15
C GLU A 224 5.24 -3.43 11.26
N LEU A 225 4.17 -4.21 11.12
CA LEU A 225 3.87 -5.29 12.07
C LEU A 225 4.96 -6.36 12.07
N THR A 226 5.65 -6.58 10.95
CA THR A 226 6.78 -7.51 10.91
C THR A 226 7.95 -7.00 11.76
N HIS A 227 8.17 -5.69 11.87
CA HIS A 227 9.15 -5.16 12.83
C HIS A 227 8.73 -5.43 14.28
N VAL A 228 7.45 -5.26 14.62
CA VAL A 228 6.92 -5.59 15.96
C VAL A 228 7.15 -7.07 16.27
N ASP A 229 6.76 -7.95 15.34
CA ASP A 229 6.91 -9.40 15.52
C ASP A 229 8.37 -9.82 15.65
N ALA A 230 9.26 -9.27 14.84
CA ALA A 230 10.70 -9.54 14.93
C ALA A 230 11.30 -9.04 16.26
N GLY A 231 10.85 -7.87 16.75
CA GLY A 231 11.24 -7.35 18.06
C GLY A 231 10.89 -8.30 19.20
N GLU A 232 9.72 -8.95 19.13
CA GLU A 232 9.31 -9.97 20.09
C GLU A 232 10.05 -11.30 19.91
N ALA A 233 10.17 -11.78 18.67
CA ALA A 233 10.76 -13.08 18.37
C ALA A 233 12.26 -13.13 18.67
N TYR A 234 13.02 -12.09 18.32
CA TYR A 234 14.47 -12.05 18.50
C TYR A 234 14.90 -11.38 19.81
N GLY A 235 13.98 -10.78 20.56
CA GLY A 235 14.30 -10.07 21.80
C GLY A 235 15.16 -8.82 21.60
N ASN A 236 15.16 -8.23 20.40
CA ASN A 236 15.98 -7.06 20.04
C ASN A 236 15.15 -5.76 19.86
N THR A 237 14.10 -5.67 20.67
CA THR A 237 13.01 -4.68 20.67
C THR A 237 13.42 -3.21 20.49
N ALA A 238 14.62 -2.81 20.90
CA ALA A 238 15.13 -1.45 20.74
C ALA A 238 15.57 -1.12 19.30
N LEU A 239 15.89 -2.14 18.50
CA LEU A 239 16.50 -2.01 17.17
C LEU A 239 15.71 -2.68 16.07
N LEU A 240 14.76 -3.56 16.43
CA LEU A 240 13.86 -4.26 15.50
C LEU A 240 14.63 -4.99 14.39
N LEU A 241 15.84 -5.48 14.72
CA LEU A 241 16.67 -6.20 13.76
C LEU A 241 16.00 -7.53 13.41
N LEU A 242 16.19 -7.98 12.18
CA LEU A 242 15.66 -9.25 11.72
C LEU A 242 16.70 -10.37 11.91
N CYS A 243 17.37 -10.38 13.07
CA CYS A 243 18.30 -11.42 13.49
C CYS A 243 18.49 -11.40 15.01
N SER A 244 18.88 -12.54 15.58
CA SER A 244 19.15 -12.66 17.03
C SER A 244 20.34 -11.78 17.47
N PRO A 245 20.30 -11.20 18.69
CA PRO A 245 21.43 -10.43 19.23
C PRO A 245 22.76 -11.19 19.29
N GLY A 246 22.71 -12.52 19.45
CA GLY A 246 23.89 -13.39 19.43
C GLY A 246 24.60 -13.37 18.06
N LEU A 247 23.86 -13.17 16.97
CA LEU A 247 24.44 -13.11 15.62
C LEU A 247 25.27 -11.85 15.40
N LEU A 248 24.93 -10.73 16.06
CA LEU A 248 25.72 -9.49 16.00
C LEU A 248 27.14 -9.65 16.56
N GLY A 249 27.40 -10.68 17.38
CA GLY A 249 28.73 -11.04 17.86
C GLY A 249 29.50 -11.98 16.94
N ASN A 250 28.86 -12.51 15.89
CA ASN A 250 29.41 -13.49 14.97
C ASN A 250 29.48 -12.93 13.54
N GLY A 251 30.50 -12.10 13.28
CA GLY A 251 30.70 -11.42 12.00
C GLY A 251 30.61 -12.34 10.77
N PRO A 252 31.26 -13.53 10.75
CA PRO A 252 31.14 -14.46 9.62
C PRO A 252 29.70 -14.91 9.34
N LYS A 253 28.96 -15.36 10.36
CA LYS A 253 27.57 -15.79 10.16
C LYS A 253 26.64 -14.63 9.80
N LEU A 254 26.90 -13.44 10.33
CA LEU A 254 26.14 -12.24 9.98
C LEU A 254 26.35 -11.84 8.50
N LYS A 255 27.60 -11.93 8.01
CA LYS A 255 27.93 -11.71 6.59
C LYS A 255 27.26 -12.74 5.68
N GLU A 256 27.27 -14.01 6.08
CA GLU A 256 26.61 -15.09 5.34
C GLU A 256 25.10 -14.84 5.24
N LEU A 257 24.43 -14.52 6.36
CA LEU A 257 23.01 -14.17 6.35
C LEU A 257 22.72 -12.99 5.42
N ALA A 258 23.51 -11.91 5.52
CA ALA A 258 23.31 -10.75 4.65
C ALA A 258 23.53 -11.09 3.17
N ALA A 259 24.56 -11.86 2.83
CA ALA A 259 24.82 -12.30 1.47
C ALA A 259 23.67 -13.14 0.90
N CYS A 260 23.13 -14.09 1.68
CA CYS A 260 21.97 -14.88 1.30
C CYS A 260 20.74 -13.98 1.01
N ARG A 261 20.47 -13.00 1.87
CA ARG A 261 19.34 -12.07 1.70
C ARG A 261 19.52 -11.17 0.48
N VAL A 262 20.71 -10.63 0.25
CA VAL A 262 21.03 -9.85 -0.97
C VAL A 262 20.81 -10.68 -2.23
N ALA A 263 21.29 -11.92 -2.25
CA ALA A 263 21.10 -12.82 -3.39
C ALA A 263 19.61 -13.11 -3.66
N ALA A 264 18.81 -13.30 -2.60
CA ALA A 264 17.38 -13.50 -2.71
C ALA A 264 16.65 -12.26 -3.29
N ILE A 265 17.03 -11.04 -2.88
CA ILE A 265 16.49 -9.81 -3.49
C ILE A 265 16.86 -9.71 -4.97
N ALA A 266 18.11 -10.02 -5.34
CA ALA A 266 18.54 -9.98 -6.73
C ALA A 266 17.76 -10.97 -7.61
N ASP A 267 17.52 -12.18 -7.11
CA ASP A 267 16.70 -13.21 -7.75
C ASP A 267 15.26 -12.74 -7.95
N LEU A 268 14.63 -12.16 -6.93
CA LEU A 268 13.29 -11.59 -7.04
C LEU A 268 13.22 -10.44 -8.07
N ARG A 269 14.24 -9.58 -8.16
CA ARG A 269 14.31 -8.52 -9.19
C ARG A 269 14.39 -9.10 -10.61
N ALA A 270 15.15 -10.17 -10.79
CA ALA A 270 15.23 -10.87 -12.08
C ALA A 270 13.88 -11.48 -12.47
N LEU A 271 13.21 -12.17 -11.53
CA LEU A 271 11.88 -12.74 -11.74
C LEU A 271 10.82 -11.66 -12.02
N LEU A 272 10.87 -10.53 -11.31
CA LEU A 272 9.96 -9.40 -11.52
C LEU A 272 10.12 -8.78 -12.93
N THR A 273 11.35 -8.75 -13.46
CA THR A 273 11.62 -8.26 -14.82
C THR A 273 11.03 -9.21 -15.86
N ALA A 274 11.11 -10.52 -15.63
CA ALA A 274 10.56 -11.54 -16.51
C ALA A 274 9.02 -11.67 -16.42
N ASP A 275 8.42 -11.29 -15.29
CA ASP A 275 6.98 -11.43 -15.05
C ASP A 275 6.13 -10.67 -16.09
N LYS A 276 4.99 -11.24 -16.47
CA LYS A 276 4.03 -10.64 -17.42
C LYS A 276 2.61 -10.53 -16.86
N GLN A 277 2.39 -10.93 -15.61
CA GLN A 277 1.06 -10.90 -14.99
C GLN A 277 0.81 -9.58 -14.27
N LEU A 278 1.83 -8.96 -13.71
CA LEU A 278 1.72 -7.67 -13.05
C LEU A 278 1.57 -6.53 -14.06
N THR A 279 0.64 -5.61 -13.75
CA THR A 279 0.56 -4.31 -14.42
C THR A 279 1.84 -3.51 -14.17
N ALA A 280 2.08 -2.46 -14.95
CA ALA A 280 3.27 -1.62 -14.77
C ALA A 280 3.28 -0.95 -13.38
N ALA A 281 2.14 -0.47 -12.87
CA ALA A 281 2.02 0.13 -11.55
C ALA A 281 2.32 -0.88 -10.44
N GLN A 282 1.80 -2.10 -10.54
CA GLN A 282 2.09 -3.18 -9.59
C GLN A 282 3.57 -3.54 -9.60
N ARG A 283 4.18 -3.65 -10.79
CA ARG A 283 5.61 -3.92 -10.95
C ARG A 283 6.47 -2.81 -10.38
N SER A 284 6.08 -1.55 -10.58
CA SER A 284 6.77 -0.36 -10.05
C SER A 284 6.74 -0.36 -8.51
N LEU A 285 5.57 -0.59 -7.91
CA LEU A 285 5.45 -0.72 -6.46
C LEU A 285 6.31 -1.88 -5.92
N PHE A 286 6.22 -3.06 -6.55
CA PHE A 286 7.01 -4.23 -6.14
C PHE A 286 8.52 -3.95 -6.23
N ALA A 287 8.98 -3.35 -7.33
CA ALA A 287 10.37 -2.98 -7.55
C ALA A 287 10.86 -1.97 -6.50
N SER A 288 10.04 -0.97 -6.18
CA SER A 288 10.38 0.04 -5.17
C SER A 288 10.66 -0.59 -3.79
N LYS A 289 9.91 -1.64 -3.41
CA LYS A 289 10.13 -2.35 -2.13
C LYS A 289 11.41 -3.17 -2.14
N LEU A 290 11.71 -3.84 -3.25
CA LEU A 290 12.98 -4.58 -3.40
C LEU A 290 14.19 -3.64 -3.38
N GLN A 291 14.06 -2.44 -3.96
CA GLN A 291 15.10 -1.42 -3.99
C GLN A 291 15.34 -0.79 -2.60
N TYR A 292 14.27 -0.54 -1.85
CA TYR A 292 14.31 0.08 -0.51
C TYR A 292 15.30 -0.63 0.44
N VAL A 293 15.31 -1.97 0.45
CA VAL A 293 16.20 -2.79 1.27
C VAL A 293 17.69 -2.53 1.01
N GLN A 294 18.04 -2.11 -0.22
CA GLN A 294 19.43 -1.95 -0.65
C GLN A 294 19.94 -0.52 -0.50
N GLU A 295 19.06 0.49 -0.60
CA GLU A 295 19.50 1.87 -0.81
C GLU A 295 19.23 2.82 0.38
N GLN A 296 18.22 2.57 1.22
CA GLN A 296 17.74 3.60 2.16
C GLN A 296 17.84 3.21 3.64
N ALA A 297 18.28 1.99 3.95
CA ALA A 297 18.00 1.37 5.25
C ALA A 297 19.21 0.69 5.91
N THR A 298 20.43 1.22 5.82
CA THR A 298 21.58 0.53 6.47
C THR A 298 21.43 0.50 7.99
N VAL A 299 22.02 -0.52 8.61
CA VAL A 299 22.01 -0.69 10.06
C VAL A 299 22.61 0.53 10.77
N GLY A 300 23.68 1.12 10.24
CA GLY A 300 24.29 2.33 10.79
C GLY A 300 23.37 3.54 10.74
N VAL A 301 22.62 3.74 9.66
CA VAL A 301 21.63 4.84 9.55
C VAL A 301 20.52 4.67 10.59
N TYR A 302 20.02 3.45 10.77
CA TYR A 302 19.06 3.15 11.83
C TYR A 302 19.63 3.40 13.22
N ALA A 303 20.87 2.97 13.47
CA ALA A 303 21.55 3.15 14.75
C ALA A 303 21.71 4.63 15.11
N GLU A 304 22.21 5.45 14.18
CA GLU A 304 22.36 6.89 14.40
C GLU A 304 21.02 7.58 14.66
N ARG A 305 19.98 7.24 13.89
CA ARG A 305 18.64 7.78 14.08
C ARG A 305 18.09 7.43 15.45
N TYR A 306 18.18 6.17 15.87
CA TYR A 306 17.67 5.72 17.16
C TYR A 306 18.45 6.32 18.33
N TYR A 307 19.77 6.47 18.19
CA TYR A 307 20.61 7.17 19.15
C TYR A 307 20.22 8.64 19.29
N SER A 308 20.01 9.35 18.17
CA SER A 308 19.58 10.76 18.17
C SER A 308 18.24 11.00 18.86
N PHE A 309 17.38 9.97 18.90
CA PHE A 309 16.10 9.97 19.61
C PHE A 309 16.18 9.43 21.04
N GLY A 310 17.38 9.13 21.55
CA GLY A 310 17.59 8.61 22.90
C GLY A 310 17.05 7.19 23.12
N LYS A 311 16.84 6.42 22.04
CA LYS A 311 16.27 5.06 22.11
C LYS A 311 17.30 3.98 22.41
N ILE A 312 18.57 4.26 22.12
CA ILE A 312 19.69 3.36 22.38
C ILE A 312 20.86 4.16 22.98
N ASP A 313 21.72 3.48 23.72
CA ASP A 313 22.95 4.07 24.24
C ASP A 313 24.06 4.16 23.19
N ALA A 314 25.13 4.88 23.52
CA ALA A 314 26.27 5.07 22.61
C ALA A 314 26.96 3.75 22.27
N ALA A 315 27.12 2.83 23.24
CA ALA A 315 27.79 1.55 23.03
C ALA A 315 27.02 0.67 22.03
N THR A 316 25.69 0.65 22.11
CA THR A 316 24.81 -0.04 21.16
C THR A 316 24.91 0.60 19.79
N ARG A 317 24.89 1.94 19.71
CA ARG A 317 25.06 2.67 18.44
C ARG A 317 26.38 2.32 17.75
N ASP A 318 27.50 2.39 18.47
CA ASP A 318 28.84 2.13 17.91
C ASP A 318 28.96 0.69 17.38
N ARG A 319 28.42 -0.29 18.14
CA ARG A 319 28.40 -1.69 17.71
C ARG A 319 27.65 -1.89 16.39
N LEU A 320 26.52 -1.20 16.20
CA LEU A 320 25.68 -1.32 15.01
C LEU A 320 26.25 -0.57 13.82
N VAL A 321 26.82 0.61 14.03
CA VAL A 321 27.55 1.33 12.99
C VAL A 321 28.71 0.47 12.47
N GLY A 322 29.35 -0.31 13.36
CA GLY A 322 30.36 -1.30 12.97
C GLY A 322 29.86 -2.40 12.02
N VAL A 323 28.55 -2.68 11.96
CA VAL A 323 27.97 -3.66 11.03
C VAL A 323 28.07 -3.17 9.59
N ASP A 324 27.91 -1.88 9.33
CA ASP A 324 28.01 -1.30 7.98
C ASP A 324 29.44 -1.43 7.42
N ALA A 325 30.46 -1.39 8.28
CA ALA A 325 31.84 -1.66 7.89
C ALA A 325 32.07 -3.14 7.51
N LEU A 326 31.26 -4.05 8.03
CA LEU A 326 31.36 -5.49 7.75
C LEU A 326 30.55 -5.89 6.51
N ILE A 327 29.44 -5.19 6.24
CA ILE A 327 28.40 -5.60 5.30
C ILE A 327 27.92 -4.37 4.51
N ALA A 328 28.28 -4.31 3.23
CA ALA A 328 27.94 -3.16 2.37
C ALA A 328 26.43 -2.90 2.25
N ASN A 329 25.61 -3.96 2.22
CA ASN A 329 24.15 -3.87 2.14
C ASN A 329 23.49 -4.31 3.45
N SER A 330 23.93 -3.76 4.58
CA SER A 330 23.47 -4.16 5.91
C SER A 330 21.96 -3.98 6.13
N GLY A 331 21.27 -3.17 5.30
CA GLY A 331 19.83 -2.96 5.41
C GLY A 331 18.97 -4.21 5.23
N VAL A 332 19.48 -5.26 4.57
CA VAL A 332 18.84 -6.58 4.56
C VAL A 332 18.70 -7.20 5.96
N LEU A 333 19.45 -6.72 6.96
CA LEU A 333 19.33 -7.17 8.35
C LEU A 333 18.17 -6.49 9.09
N VAL A 334 17.58 -5.44 8.51
CA VAL A 334 16.47 -4.67 9.10
C VAL A 334 15.19 -4.84 8.29
N GLU A 335 15.29 -4.93 6.96
CA GLU A 335 14.13 -4.79 6.06
C GLU A 335 13.75 -6.04 5.28
N PHE A 336 14.59 -7.07 5.28
CA PHE A 336 14.37 -8.21 4.37
C PHE A 336 13.04 -8.92 4.64
N ASP A 337 12.78 -9.35 5.87
CA ASP A 337 11.52 -10.04 6.21
C ASP A 337 10.30 -9.10 6.09
N THR A 338 10.45 -7.82 6.42
CA THR A 338 9.35 -6.84 6.31
C THR A 338 8.93 -6.67 4.86
N VAL A 339 9.90 -6.60 3.94
CA VAL A 339 9.65 -6.55 2.50
C VAL A 339 9.09 -7.87 1.97
N ILE A 340 9.64 -9.02 2.34
CA ILE A 340 9.10 -10.31 1.86
C ILE A 340 7.64 -10.51 2.28
N ASN A 341 7.30 -10.22 3.55
CA ASN A 341 5.91 -10.32 4.03
C ASN A 341 4.98 -9.32 3.33
N GLN A 342 5.45 -8.09 3.09
CA GLN A 342 4.72 -7.07 2.34
C GLN A 342 4.42 -7.53 0.90
N LEU A 343 5.41 -8.13 0.22
CA LEU A 343 5.26 -8.64 -1.15
C LEU A 343 4.29 -9.83 -1.23
N LEU A 344 4.26 -10.71 -0.23
CA LEU A 344 3.27 -11.79 -0.14
C LEU A 344 1.84 -11.25 -0.14
N VAL A 345 1.60 -10.20 0.66
CA VAL A 345 0.26 -9.61 0.76
C VAL A 345 -0.14 -8.93 -0.54
N TYR A 346 0.78 -8.25 -1.22
CA TYR A 346 0.52 -7.71 -2.56
C TYR A 346 0.09 -8.80 -3.55
N LEU A 347 0.87 -9.87 -3.67
CA LEU A 347 0.57 -10.97 -4.60
C LEU A 347 -0.76 -11.66 -4.28
N GLN A 348 -1.07 -11.84 -2.98
CA GLN A 348 -2.35 -12.38 -2.53
C GLN A 348 -3.53 -11.46 -2.88
N MET A 349 -3.41 -10.16 -2.64
CA MET A 349 -4.47 -9.18 -2.93
C MET A 349 -4.68 -9.00 -4.44
N TRP A 350 -3.61 -9.11 -5.23
CA TRP A 350 -3.66 -9.06 -6.69
C TRP A 350 -4.08 -10.38 -7.34
N LYS A 351 -4.31 -11.43 -6.53
CA LYS A 351 -4.73 -12.76 -6.99
C LYS A 351 -3.76 -13.36 -8.02
N ILE A 352 -2.46 -13.08 -7.88
CA ILE A 352 -1.42 -13.67 -8.71
C ILE A 352 -1.26 -15.13 -8.33
N SER A 353 -1.26 -16.02 -9.32
CA SER A 353 -1.15 -17.47 -9.06
C SER A 353 0.13 -17.80 -8.29
N THR A 354 0.01 -18.65 -7.26
CA THR A 354 1.14 -19.16 -6.47
C THR A 354 2.10 -20.02 -7.30
N THR A 355 1.66 -20.48 -8.47
CA THR A 355 2.49 -21.26 -9.41
C THR A 355 3.36 -20.38 -10.32
N THR A 356 3.19 -19.06 -10.29
CA THR A 356 4.09 -18.16 -11.03
C THR A 356 5.49 -18.21 -10.42
N PRO A 357 6.57 -18.15 -11.24
CA PRO A 357 7.93 -18.16 -10.72
C PRO A 357 8.19 -17.10 -9.65
N LEU A 358 7.66 -15.88 -9.83
CA LEU A 358 7.80 -14.79 -8.87
C LEU A 358 7.10 -15.13 -7.54
N HIS A 359 5.82 -15.50 -7.57
CA HIS A 359 5.07 -15.78 -6.33
C HIS A 359 5.60 -17.02 -5.60
N ALA A 360 5.88 -18.09 -6.33
CA ALA A 360 6.49 -19.30 -5.75
C ALA A 360 7.81 -18.98 -5.03
N ARG A 361 8.63 -18.09 -5.61
CA ARG A 361 9.89 -17.69 -4.99
C ARG A 361 9.71 -16.86 -3.73
N VAL A 362 8.79 -15.90 -3.73
CA VAL A 362 8.46 -15.12 -2.52
C VAL A 362 7.96 -16.05 -1.40
N LEU A 363 7.09 -17.01 -1.72
CA LEU A 363 6.60 -18.01 -0.77
C LEU A 363 7.74 -18.86 -0.18
N ALA A 364 8.62 -19.39 -1.02
CA ALA A 364 9.75 -20.19 -0.56
C ALA A 364 10.70 -19.41 0.39
N ILE A 365 10.93 -18.13 0.10
CA ILE A 365 11.75 -17.27 0.97
C ILE A 365 11.04 -17.04 2.31
N ALA A 366 9.74 -16.76 2.30
CA ALA A 366 8.96 -16.54 3.51
C ALA A 366 8.87 -17.80 4.40
N GLU A 367 8.74 -18.98 3.79
CA GLU A 367 8.79 -20.26 4.50
C GLU A 367 10.14 -20.48 5.18
N GLN A 368 11.23 -20.17 4.49
CA GLN A 368 12.57 -20.25 5.06
C GLN A 368 12.74 -19.29 6.25
N GLN A 369 12.21 -18.07 6.17
CA GLN A 369 12.25 -17.10 7.28
C GLN A 369 11.49 -17.61 8.51
N GLN A 370 10.29 -18.18 8.31
CA GLN A 370 9.49 -18.76 9.40
C GLN A 370 10.22 -19.90 10.10
N GLN A 371 10.85 -20.80 9.35
CA GLN A 371 11.65 -21.89 9.92
C GLN A 371 12.84 -21.37 10.73
N GLN A 372 13.53 -20.33 10.24
CA GLN A 372 14.66 -19.73 10.96
C GLN A 372 14.24 -19.05 12.27
N ARG A 373 13.05 -18.44 12.31
CA ARG A 373 12.49 -17.82 13.53
C ARG A 373 12.13 -18.85 14.61
N TRP A 374 11.77 -20.07 14.24
CA TRP A 374 11.40 -21.13 15.20
C TRP A 374 12.59 -21.94 15.73
N GLN A 375 13.76 -21.85 15.07
CA GLN A 375 14.96 -22.59 15.46
C GLN A 375 15.95 -21.76 16.30
N GLY A 376 15.79 -20.44 16.33
CA GLY A 376 16.56 -19.52 17.17
C GLY A 376 15.78 -19.13 18.40
#